data_AF-A0AA88P8F0-F1
#
_entry.id   AF-A0AA88P8F0-F1
#
_cell.length_a   1.000
_cell.length_b   1.000
_cell.length_c   1.000
_cell.angle_alpha   90.00
_cell.angle_beta   90.00
_cell.angle_gamma   90.00
#
_symmetry.space_group_name_H-M   'P 1'
#
loop_
_entity.id
_entity.type
_entity.pdbx_description
1 polymer ?
#
loop_
_entity_poly.entity_id
_entity_poly.type
_entity_poly.pdbx_seq_one_letter_code
_entity_poly.pdbx_strand_id
1 'polypeptide(L)'
;MLDDPWRSPNNFDFSNNDDSKVNWVGWYRLFIRGQSVQMTDTCVEAYSCGTTFPLWLSGGHPTVEDGVVTRDVCSVFESDCCISNSNPIRVKACPEGYYVYELVKPVFSSVAYCAAIFYPFGSAAGDAINPLADDGSSSVIQLSSPLLFFGRAYQQIYVNNNGHLTFNQPSSAFTPYSFPTNGNQDIIAGLWTNLDNSVRGFVSYQQYTSGNVLTRTTQDINTYFPNLNFSASWVFVATWNKVAYFNLANLEASFQVVLISGSNYSFILMNYGDIAVTGNPVQAGYGTINSTSYFVIPGSNSGTFISNLRNSSNVNVPGRWAFRVDSESQSNKDNVVEFRVRLSSFSDLTQSGNIEIILQQIKQELFKYGLPNSIKLKLRKLQKIKP
;
A
#
# COMPACT_ATOMS: atom_id res chain seq x y z
N MET A 1 17.55 14.88 -4.81
CA MET A 1 16.63 13.73 -4.99
C MET A 1 17.43 12.46 -4.80
N LEU A 2 16.90 11.47 -4.09
CA LEU A 2 17.55 10.18 -3.86
C LEU A 2 16.57 9.07 -4.24
N ASP A 3 16.80 8.40 -5.36
CA ASP A 3 15.90 7.37 -5.91
C ASP A 3 16.62 6.04 -5.99
N ASP A 4 16.68 5.37 -4.85
CA ASP A 4 17.45 4.14 -4.65
C ASP A 4 16.47 3.02 -4.24
N PRO A 5 16.04 2.15 -5.18
CA PRO A 5 15.05 1.12 -4.89
C PRO A 5 15.47 0.15 -3.78
N TRP A 6 16.78 0.01 -3.56
CA TRP A 6 17.36 -0.87 -2.56
C TRP A 6 17.13 -0.39 -1.12
N ARG A 7 16.71 0.88 -0.90
CA ARG A 7 16.39 1.45 0.43
C ARG A 7 15.05 1.01 1.01
N SER A 8 14.28 0.22 0.25
CA SER A 8 13.02 -0.35 0.72
C SER A 8 13.26 -1.33 1.89
N PRO A 9 12.47 -1.29 2.97
CA PRO A 9 12.51 -2.32 4.04
C PRO A 9 12.41 -3.74 3.50
N ASN A 10 11.71 -3.92 2.39
CA ASN A 10 11.51 -5.21 1.74
C ASN A 10 12.73 -5.75 0.99
N ASN A 11 13.84 -4.99 0.96
CA ASN A 11 15.08 -5.42 0.34
C ASN A 11 16.01 -6.07 1.36
N PHE A 12 15.99 -7.40 1.39
CA PHE A 12 16.89 -8.23 2.19
C PHE A 12 18.18 -8.64 1.45
N ASP A 13 18.39 -8.14 0.23
CA ASP A 13 19.69 -8.28 -0.43
C ASP A 13 20.67 -7.31 0.24
N PHE A 14 21.26 -7.77 1.35
CA PHE A 14 22.25 -7.06 2.15
C PHE A 14 23.60 -6.91 1.44
N SER A 15 23.58 -6.75 0.11
CA SER A 15 24.57 -5.96 -0.61
C SER A 15 25.08 -4.84 0.32
N ASN A 16 26.39 -4.73 0.53
CA ASN A 16 26.98 -3.86 1.56
C ASN A 16 26.86 -2.36 1.18
N ASN A 17 25.64 -1.90 0.84
CA ASN A 17 25.33 -0.50 0.68
C ASN A 17 25.50 0.16 2.05
N ASP A 18 26.20 1.27 2.01
CA ASP A 18 26.73 1.88 3.20
C ASP A 18 26.74 3.39 3.03
N ASP A 19 25.73 4.01 3.61
CA ASP A 19 25.54 5.46 3.59
C ASP A 19 26.62 6.21 4.38
N SER A 20 27.46 5.51 5.17
CA SER A 20 28.67 6.09 5.77
C SER A 20 29.76 6.43 4.74
N LYS A 21 29.67 5.85 3.54
CA LYS A 21 30.59 6.10 2.41
C LYS A 21 30.08 7.21 1.49
N VAL A 22 28.84 7.66 1.67
CA VAL A 22 28.24 8.71 0.85
C VAL A 22 28.66 10.08 1.39
N ASN A 23 29.05 10.99 0.49
CA ASN A 23 29.30 12.39 0.83
C ASN A 23 27.97 13.16 0.77
N TRP A 24 27.28 13.21 1.91
CA TRP A 24 25.99 13.89 2.03
C TRP A 24 26.15 15.41 2.00
N VAL A 25 25.47 16.06 1.04
CA VAL A 25 25.47 17.51 0.88
C VAL A 25 24.07 18.01 0.56
N GLY A 26 23.48 18.78 1.48
CA GLY A 26 22.20 19.44 1.30
C GLY A 26 20.98 18.57 1.62
N TRP A 27 19.86 18.90 1.01
CA TRP A 27 18.55 18.33 1.31
C TRP A 27 18.11 17.30 0.27
N TYR A 28 17.64 16.15 0.75
CA TYR A 28 17.22 15.03 -0.07
C TYR A 28 15.72 14.76 0.11
N ARG A 29 15.02 14.56 -1.01
CA ARG A 29 13.71 13.93 -1.05
C ARG A 29 13.91 12.49 -1.49
N LEU A 30 13.30 11.56 -0.77
CA LEU A 30 13.45 10.12 -0.97
C LEU A 30 12.43 9.60 -1.99
N PHE A 31 12.90 8.71 -2.85
CA PHE A 31 12.12 8.03 -3.87
C PHE A 31 12.47 6.54 -3.94
N ILE A 32 11.48 5.72 -4.31
CA ILE A 32 11.68 4.32 -4.70
C ILE A 32 11.04 4.14 -6.08
N ARG A 33 11.86 3.93 -7.10
CA ARG A 33 11.44 3.78 -8.51
C ARG A 33 10.60 4.99 -8.98
N GLY A 34 11.07 6.19 -8.66
CA GLY A 34 10.41 7.46 -9.02
C GLY A 34 9.21 7.83 -8.15
N GLN A 35 8.81 6.98 -7.19
CA GLN A 35 7.72 7.30 -6.26
C GLN A 35 8.22 8.02 -5.03
N SER A 36 7.57 9.13 -4.66
CA SER A 36 7.85 9.83 -3.41
C SER A 36 7.56 8.93 -2.21
N VAL A 37 8.59 8.71 -1.38
CA VAL A 37 8.52 7.95 -0.13
C VAL A 37 9.09 8.79 1.01
N GLN A 38 8.97 8.29 2.24
CA GLN A 38 9.53 8.93 3.43
C GLN A 38 10.47 7.96 4.13
N MET A 39 11.38 8.49 4.94
CA MET A 39 12.21 7.67 5.81
C MET A 39 11.27 6.87 6.72
N THR A 40 11.57 5.62 7.02
CA THR A 40 10.71 4.89 7.97
C THR A 40 10.82 5.53 9.34
N ASP A 41 9.70 5.84 9.98
CA ASP A 41 9.62 6.32 11.37
C ASP A 41 9.18 5.22 12.35
N THR A 42 9.13 3.99 11.85
CA THR A 42 8.92 2.76 12.61
C THR A 42 10.11 1.84 12.45
N CYS A 43 10.41 1.08 13.49
CA CYS A 43 11.46 0.08 13.47
C CYS A 43 11.28 -0.90 12.30
N VAL A 44 12.37 -1.15 11.58
CA VAL A 44 12.48 -2.10 10.47
C VAL A 44 13.21 -3.37 10.94
N GLU A 45 13.28 -4.41 10.11
CA GLU A 45 14.06 -5.61 10.46
C GLU A 45 15.56 -5.38 10.24
N ALA A 46 16.42 -6.15 10.92
CA ALA A 46 17.83 -6.19 10.59
C ALA A 46 18.02 -6.78 9.18
N TYR A 47 19.14 -6.44 8.51
CA TYR A 47 19.44 -6.89 7.14
C TYR A 47 18.49 -6.39 6.03
N SER A 48 17.58 -5.46 6.36
CA SER A 48 16.67 -4.78 5.42
C SER A 48 17.32 -3.59 4.72
N CYS A 49 16.58 -2.93 3.82
CA CYS A 49 17.00 -1.68 3.16
C CYS A 49 18.34 -1.78 2.44
N GLY A 50 18.68 -3.00 1.99
CA GLY A 50 19.93 -3.28 1.29
C GLY A 50 21.17 -3.01 2.12
N THR A 51 21.14 -3.25 3.43
CA THR A 51 22.27 -3.03 4.33
C THR A 51 22.26 -4.00 5.52
N THR A 52 23.31 -4.02 6.34
CA THR A 52 23.36 -4.84 7.57
C THR A 52 22.60 -4.20 8.72
N PHE A 53 22.78 -2.89 8.91
CA PHE A 53 22.24 -2.11 10.02
C PHE A 53 21.33 -1.00 9.50
N PRO A 54 20.03 -1.27 9.32
CA PRO A 54 19.12 -0.30 8.72
C PRO A 54 18.84 0.86 9.68
N LEU A 55 18.72 2.07 9.13
CA LEU A 55 18.50 3.31 9.87
C LEU A 55 17.07 3.82 9.68
N TRP A 56 16.40 4.15 10.79
CA TRP A 56 15.04 4.68 10.82
C TRP A 56 14.94 5.92 11.73
N LEU A 57 13.91 6.73 11.51
CA LEU A 57 13.73 8.05 12.11
C LEU A 57 13.04 7.91 13.47
N SER A 58 13.75 8.24 14.54
CA SER A 58 13.17 8.19 15.88
C SER A 58 12.33 9.43 16.17
N GLY A 59 11.10 9.21 16.65
CA GLY A 59 10.16 10.25 17.06
C GLY A 59 9.15 10.71 15.99
N GLY A 60 9.18 10.16 14.77
CA GLY A 60 8.22 10.52 13.72
C GLY A 60 8.61 11.76 12.91
N HIS A 61 7.80 12.07 11.91
CA HIS A 61 8.01 13.21 11.02
C HIS A 61 7.36 14.51 11.57
N PRO A 62 7.94 15.69 11.32
CA PRO A 62 7.36 16.98 11.71
C PRO A 62 6.09 17.31 10.92
N THR A 63 5.32 18.29 11.39
CA THR A 63 4.28 19.01 10.62
C THR A 63 4.91 20.15 9.80
N VAL A 64 4.12 20.81 8.93
CA VAL A 64 4.62 21.99 8.16
C VAL A 64 4.92 23.16 9.10
N GLU A 65 4.12 23.30 10.15
CA GLU A 65 4.20 24.35 11.16
C GLU A 65 5.46 24.23 12.03
N ASP A 66 5.93 23.00 12.28
CA ASP A 66 7.16 22.74 13.04
C ASP A 66 8.43 23.24 12.32
N GLY A 67 8.37 23.49 11.01
CA GLY A 67 9.50 23.95 10.22
C GLY A 67 10.61 22.91 10.09
N VAL A 68 11.86 23.32 10.32
CA VAL A 68 13.01 22.41 10.30
C VAL A 68 13.27 21.90 11.70
N VAL A 69 13.10 20.60 11.93
CA VAL A 69 13.37 19.95 13.21
C VAL A 69 14.54 18.99 13.12
N THR A 70 15.22 18.78 14.24
CA THR A 70 16.26 17.74 14.38
C THR A 70 15.61 16.47 14.92
N ARG A 71 15.94 15.31 14.34
CA ARG A 71 15.44 14.00 14.77
C ARG A 71 16.59 13.04 14.95
N ASP A 72 16.47 12.20 15.97
CA ASP A 72 17.41 11.11 16.20
C ASP A 72 17.20 10.01 15.15
N VAL A 73 18.27 9.28 14.86
CA VAL A 73 18.26 8.18 13.89
C VAL A 73 18.78 6.93 14.59
N CYS A 74 17.92 5.93 14.68
CA CYS A 74 18.22 4.65 15.31
C CYS A 74 18.70 3.64 14.28
N SER A 75 19.69 2.84 14.66
CA SER A 75 20.07 1.62 13.93
C SER A 75 19.44 0.39 14.55
N VAL A 76 19.10 -0.59 13.69
CA VAL A 76 18.56 -1.87 14.11
C VAL A 76 19.64 -2.96 13.99
N PHE A 77 19.71 -3.84 14.99
CA PHE A 77 20.41 -5.11 14.89
C PHE A 77 19.66 -6.19 15.67
N GLU A 78 19.53 -7.38 15.08
CA GLU A 78 18.72 -8.46 15.62
C GLU A 78 17.29 -7.99 15.99
N SER A 79 16.91 -8.08 17.27
CA SER A 79 15.61 -7.64 17.79
C SER A 79 15.65 -6.26 18.44
N ASP A 80 16.83 -5.63 18.56
CA ASP A 80 16.96 -4.31 19.16
C ASP A 80 16.73 -3.22 18.09
N CYS A 81 15.58 -2.54 18.23
CA CYS A 81 15.17 -1.47 17.35
C CYS A 81 16.02 -0.20 17.46
N CYS A 82 16.85 -0.06 18.49
CA CYS A 82 17.77 1.07 18.61
C CYS A 82 19.05 0.67 19.34
N ILE A 83 19.80 -0.29 18.78
CA ILE A 83 21.05 -0.76 19.39
C ILE A 83 22.09 0.36 19.50
N SER A 84 22.07 1.30 18.55
CA SER A 84 22.91 2.49 18.60
C SER A 84 22.30 3.64 17.81
N ASN A 85 22.59 4.86 18.27
CA ASN A 85 22.19 6.09 17.60
C ASN A 85 23.23 6.46 16.54
N SER A 86 22.75 6.77 15.34
CA SER A 86 23.53 7.47 14.32
C SER A 86 23.57 8.98 14.62
N ASN A 87 24.23 9.75 13.76
CA ASN A 87 24.17 11.21 13.83
C ASN A 87 22.72 11.66 13.56
N PRO A 88 22.18 12.59 14.37
CA PRO A 88 20.84 13.11 14.14
C PRO A 88 20.80 13.86 12.80
N ILE A 89 19.63 13.83 12.16
CA ILE A 89 19.38 14.50 10.89
C ILE A 89 18.40 15.65 11.09
N ARG A 90 18.40 16.60 10.14
CA ARG A 90 17.33 17.61 10.08
C ARG A 90 16.30 17.17 9.07
N VAL A 91 15.02 17.31 9.42
CA VAL A 91 13.89 16.97 8.57
C VAL A 91 12.90 18.12 8.56
N LYS A 92 12.28 18.32 7.41
CA LYS A 92 11.26 19.34 7.19
C LYS A 92 10.10 18.76 6.40
N ALA A 93 8.89 19.05 6.83
CA ALA A 93 7.69 18.83 6.04
C ALA A 93 7.50 19.96 5.02
N CYS A 94 7.14 19.59 3.79
CA CYS A 94 6.82 20.55 2.75
C CYS A 94 5.28 20.70 2.61
N PRO A 95 4.79 21.92 2.29
CA PRO A 95 3.36 22.17 2.06
C PRO A 95 2.74 21.28 0.99
N GLU A 96 3.58 20.75 0.12
CA GLU A 96 3.25 19.75 -0.88
C GLU A 96 3.42 18.33 -0.34
N GLY A 97 3.08 17.99 0.90
CA GLY A 97 2.81 16.60 1.32
C GLY A 97 3.97 15.61 1.27
N TYR A 98 5.21 16.09 1.17
CA TYR A 98 6.43 15.29 1.21
C TYR A 98 7.40 15.83 2.26
N TYR A 99 8.44 15.05 2.53
CA TYR A 99 9.51 15.41 3.46
C TYR A 99 10.84 15.56 2.73
N VAL A 100 11.65 16.48 3.22
CA VAL A 100 13.06 16.60 2.85
C VAL A 100 13.93 16.40 4.07
N TYR A 101 15.08 15.76 3.85
CA TYR A 101 16.01 15.35 4.89
C TYR A 101 17.39 15.92 4.56
N GLU A 102 17.96 16.66 5.50
CA GLU A 102 19.38 16.97 5.53
C GLU A 102 20.08 15.74 6.13
N LEU A 103 20.25 14.71 5.29
CA LEU A 103 20.95 13.49 5.66
C LEU A 103 22.42 13.81 5.91
N VAL A 104 23.02 13.11 6.87
CA VAL A 104 24.43 13.30 7.24
C VAL A 104 25.13 11.97 7.24
N LYS A 105 26.47 11.98 7.26
CA LYS A 105 27.26 10.74 7.35
C LYS A 105 26.93 10.01 8.67
N PRO A 106 26.49 8.74 8.63
CA PRO A 106 26.31 7.93 9.84
C PRO A 106 27.61 7.70 10.64
N VAL A 107 27.47 7.37 11.93
CA VAL A 107 28.60 7.20 12.87
C VAL A 107 29.41 5.92 12.60
N PHE A 108 28.74 4.87 12.11
CA PHE A 108 29.31 3.54 11.85
C PHE A 108 29.04 3.10 10.41
N SER A 109 29.73 2.04 9.97
CA SER A 109 29.65 1.49 8.62
C SER A 109 28.58 0.41 8.49
N SER A 110 28.34 -0.05 7.26
CA SER A 110 27.33 -1.05 6.90
C SER A 110 25.90 -0.66 7.29
N VAL A 111 25.57 0.62 7.08
CA VAL A 111 24.28 1.23 7.43
C VAL A 111 23.62 1.89 6.24
N ALA A 112 22.30 2.01 6.26
CA ALA A 112 21.57 2.78 5.26
C ALA A 112 20.25 3.35 5.78
N TYR A 113 19.91 4.56 5.35
CA TYR A 113 18.62 5.20 5.58
C TYR A 113 17.50 4.45 4.82
N CYS A 114 16.58 3.85 5.58
CA CYS A 114 15.41 3.15 5.06
C CYS A 114 14.33 4.09 4.58
N ALA A 115 13.61 3.73 3.53
CA ALA A 115 12.47 4.48 3.04
C ALA A 115 11.29 3.57 2.67
N ALA A 116 10.07 3.93 3.07
CA ALA A 116 8.89 3.12 2.81
C ALA A 116 7.70 3.93 2.28
N ILE A 117 6.79 3.19 1.64
CA ILE A 117 5.55 3.72 1.07
C ILE A 117 4.43 3.89 2.10
N PHE A 118 4.52 3.24 3.27
CA PHE A 118 3.48 3.32 4.30
C PHE A 118 3.27 4.77 4.77
N TYR A 119 2.04 5.09 5.10
CA TYR A 119 1.72 6.27 5.89
C TYR A 119 2.13 6.03 7.35
N PRO A 120 2.41 7.09 8.14
CA PRO A 120 2.77 6.95 9.55
C PRO A 120 1.80 6.03 10.30
N PHE A 121 2.33 5.18 11.18
CA PHE A 121 1.55 4.23 11.97
C PHE A 121 2.23 3.88 13.30
N GLY A 122 1.49 3.22 14.19
CA GLY A 122 1.95 2.82 15.51
C GLY A 122 1.96 3.95 16.54
N SER A 123 2.42 3.66 17.76
CA SER A 123 2.30 4.58 18.90
C SER A 123 2.96 5.95 18.69
N ALA A 124 4.05 6.01 17.91
CA ALA A 124 4.72 7.26 17.57
C ALA A 124 3.88 8.17 16.65
N ALA A 125 2.99 7.60 15.85
CA ALA A 125 2.01 8.32 15.03
C ALA A 125 0.72 8.65 15.82
N GLY A 126 0.62 8.21 17.08
CA GLY A 126 -0.56 8.38 17.92
C GLY A 126 -1.67 7.35 17.66
N ASP A 127 -1.35 6.24 17.00
CA ASP A 127 -2.34 5.21 16.68
C ASP A 127 -2.89 4.52 17.93
N ALA A 128 -4.18 4.16 17.87
CA ALA A 128 -4.74 3.16 18.76
C ALA A 128 -4.28 1.77 18.33
N ILE A 129 -3.98 0.91 19.31
CA ILE A 129 -3.56 -0.48 19.08
C ILE A 129 -4.75 -1.40 19.37
N ASN A 130 -5.04 -2.33 18.45
CA ASN A 130 -6.03 -3.37 18.68
C ASN A 130 -5.62 -4.30 19.85
N PRO A 131 -6.58 -4.87 20.57
CA PRO A 131 -6.28 -5.92 21.55
C PRO A 131 -5.51 -7.08 20.91
N LEU A 132 -4.58 -7.66 21.69
CA LEU A 132 -3.89 -8.89 21.34
C LEU A 132 -4.87 -10.06 21.47
N ALA A 133 -5.28 -10.63 20.35
CA ALA A 133 -6.21 -11.75 20.25
C ALA A 133 -6.20 -12.32 18.82
N ASP A 134 -6.13 -13.65 18.69
CA ASP A 134 -6.14 -14.38 17.40
C ASP A 134 -7.27 -13.91 16.46
N ASP A 135 -8.52 -14.26 16.77
CA ASP A 135 -9.70 -13.82 16.00
C ASP A 135 -10.30 -12.50 16.48
N GLY A 136 -9.43 -11.59 16.95
CA GLY A 136 -9.82 -10.33 17.55
C GLY A 136 -10.30 -9.26 16.56
N SER A 137 -10.96 -8.24 17.10
CA SER A 137 -11.30 -7.02 16.37
C SER A 137 -11.29 -5.83 17.33
N SER A 138 -11.21 -4.62 16.77
CA SER A 138 -11.39 -3.38 17.52
C SER A 138 -12.79 -3.31 18.15
N SER A 139 -12.94 -2.45 19.15
CA SER A 139 -14.26 -1.89 19.47
C SER A 139 -14.79 -1.06 18.28
N VAL A 140 -16.04 -0.61 18.35
CA VAL A 140 -16.58 0.30 17.33
C VAL A 140 -15.73 1.56 17.26
N ILE A 141 -15.32 1.94 16.04
CA ILE A 141 -14.59 3.17 15.80
C ILE A 141 -15.54 4.13 15.08
N GLN A 142 -15.90 5.22 15.73
CA GLN A 142 -16.72 6.27 15.13
C GLN A 142 -15.86 7.08 14.14
N LEU A 143 -16.33 7.21 12.90
CA LEU A 143 -15.60 7.95 11.87
C LEU A 143 -15.84 9.46 12.06
N SER A 144 -14.76 10.24 12.02
CA SER A 144 -14.86 11.70 12.13
C SER A 144 -15.52 12.34 10.89
N SER A 145 -15.54 11.62 9.77
CA SER A 145 -16.27 11.96 8.55
C SER A 145 -16.89 10.68 7.97
N PRO A 146 -18.10 10.73 7.38
CA PRO A 146 -18.64 9.57 6.69
C PRO A 146 -17.74 9.10 5.56
N LEU A 147 -17.62 7.78 5.39
CA LEU A 147 -17.02 7.15 4.22
C LEU A 147 -18.14 6.74 3.26
N LEU A 148 -18.07 7.20 2.00
CA LEU A 148 -18.94 6.70 0.95
C LEU A 148 -18.32 5.42 0.36
N PHE A 149 -19.05 4.32 0.44
CA PHE A 149 -18.64 3.01 -0.07
C PHE A 149 -19.76 2.45 -0.94
N PHE A 150 -19.59 2.58 -2.26
CA PHE A 150 -20.52 2.19 -3.32
C PHE A 150 -21.96 2.64 -3.05
N GLY A 151 -22.15 3.95 -2.87
CA GLY A 151 -23.47 4.54 -2.62
C GLY A 151 -23.97 4.46 -1.18
N ARG A 152 -23.26 3.78 -0.28
CA ARG A 152 -23.59 3.74 1.16
C ARG A 152 -22.68 4.64 1.96
N ALA A 153 -23.25 5.39 2.90
CA ALA A 153 -22.49 6.19 3.84
C ALA A 153 -22.30 5.42 5.15
N TYR A 154 -21.04 5.18 5.53
CA TYR A 154 -20.67 4.58 6.80
C TYR A 154 -20.14 5.64 7.76
N GLN A 155 -20.56 5.57 9.02
CA GLN A 155 -20.14 6.47 10.10
C GLN A 155 -19.34 5.73 11.18
N GLN A 156 -19.14 4.42 11.01
CA GLN A 156 -18.40 3.58 11.92
C GLN A 156 -17.65 2.51 11.14
N ILE A 157 -16.58 1.99 11.75
CA ILE A 157 -15.76 0.91 11.21
C ILE A 157 -15.22 0.03 12.34
N TYR A 158 -14.82 -1.18 11.97
CA TYR A 158 -14.11 -2.13 12.83
C TYR A 158 -12.86 -2.61 12.09
N VAL A 159 -11.74 -2.64 12.81
CA VAL A 159 -10.47 -3.16 12.31
C VAL A 159 -10.31 -4.58 12.86
N ASN A 160 -10.30 -5.59 11.99
CA ASN A 160 -10.17 -6.99 12.41
C ASN A 160 -8.71 -7.47 12.35
N ASN A 161 -8.30 -8.31 13.29
CA ASN A 161 -6.91 -8.78 13.39
C ASN A 161 -6.49 -9.66 12.20
N ASN A 162 -7.44 -10.36 11.58
CA ASN A 162 -7.27 -11.19 10.38
C ASN A 162 -7.19 -10.41 9.04
N GLY A 163 -7.06 -9.09 9.07
CA GLY A 163 -6.65 -8.32 7.88
C GLY A 163 -7.75 -7.69 7.04
N HIS A 164 -8.95 -7.57 7.58
CA HIS A 164 -10.09 -6.90 6.94
C HIS A 164 -10.76 -5.85 7.82
N LEU A 165 -11.56 -5.02 7.17
CA LEU A 165 -12.41 -4.00 7.79
C LEU A 165 -13.88 -4.32 7.52
N THR A 166 -14.71 -4.15 8.54
CA THR A 166 -16.17 -4.23 8.46
C THR A 166 -16.79 -2.94 9.00
N PHE A 167 -18.06 -2.69 8.67
CA PHE A 167 -18.71 -1.43 9.06
C PHE A 167 -19.84 -1.60 10.08
N ASN A 168 -20.58 -2.71 10.03
CA ASN A 168 -21.79 -2.87 10.83
C ASN A 168 -21.52 -3.48 12.22
N GLN A 169 -20.58 -4.42 12.29
CA GLN A 169 -20.28 -5.19 13.50
C GLN A 169 -18.84 -5.70 13.45
N PRO A 170 -18.22 -6.00 14.61
CA PRO A 170 -16.92 -6.67 14.62
C PRO A 170 -17.06 -8.06 14.01
N SER A 171 -15.97 -8.58 13.48
CA SER A 171 -15.88 -9.92 12.90
C SER A 171 -14.88 -10.74 13.69
N SER A 172 -15.02 -12.06 13.67
CA SER A 172 -14.04 -13.04 14.15
C SER A 172 -13.67 -14.04 13.05
N ALA A 173 -13.89 -13.66 11.79
CA ALA A 173 -13.70 -14.58 10.67
C ALA A 173 -12.24 -14.56 10.21
N PHE A 174 -11.54 -15.70 10.32
CA PHE A 174 -10.15 -15.88 9.88
C PHE A 174 -10.01 -16.46 8.47
N THR A 175 -11.03 -17.17 7.98
CA THR A 175 -10.99 -17.76 6.63
C THR A 175 -11.73 -16.86 5.65
N PRO A 176 -11.05 -16.33 4.62
CA PRO A 176 -11.68 -15.50 3.62
C PRO A 176 -12.72 -16.25 2.79
N TYR A 177 -13.78 -15.54 2.42
CA TYR A 177 -14.70 -15.97 1.37
C TYR A 177 -14.22 -15.43 0.01
N SER A 178 -14.31 -16.23 -1.05
CA SER A 178 -13.92 -15.80 -2.41
C SER A 178 -14.88 -14.76 -2.97
N PHE A 179 -14.40 -13.57 -3.37
CA PHE A 179 -15.23 -12.60 -4.09
C PHE A 179 -15.49 -13.06 -5.55
N PRO A 180 -16.72 -12.92 -6.08
CA PRO A 180 -17.92 -12.40 -5.43
C PRO A 180 -18.52 -13.42 -4.44
N THR A 181 -18.82 -12.97 -3.22
CA THR A 181 -19.27 -13.84 -2.11
C THR A 181 -20.77 -13.97 -2.01
N ASN A 182 -21.51 -13.06 -2.65
CA ASN A 182 -22.93 -12.80 -2.39
C ASN A 182 -23.23 -12.69 -0.89
N GLY A 183 -22.28 -12.13 -0.14
CA GLY A 183 -22.36 -12.00 1.30
C GLY A 183 -23.38 -10.95 1.74
N ASN A 184 -23.67 -10.94 3.04
CA ASN A 184 -24.62 -10.04 3.68
C ASN A 184 -23.96 -8.79 4.31
N GLN A 185 -22.69 -8.51 4.01
CA GLN A 185 -21.95 -7.38 4.55
C GLN A 185 -20.97 -6.77 3.55
N ASP A 186 -20.73 -5.47 3.71
CA ASP A 186 -19.66 -4.76 3.02
C ASP A 186 -18.33 -4.99 3.75
N ILE A 187 -17.27 -5.30 3.01
CA ILE A 187 -15.96 -5.67 3.54
C ILE A 187 -14.83 -5.10 2.69
N ILE A 188 -13.78 -4.62 3.35
CA ILE A 188 -12.51 -4.26 2.72
C ILE A 188 -11.46 -5.24 3.26
N ALA A 189 -10.95 -6.12 2.41
CA ALA A 189 -9.91 -7.07 2.74
C ALA A 189 -8.54 -6.50 2.33
N GLY A 190 -7.78 -5.97 3.29
CA GLY A 190 -6.40 -5.53 3.03
C GLY A 190 -5.52 -6.71 2.66
N LEU A 191 -5.53 -7.73 3.51
CA LEU A 191 -5.02 -9.09 3.27
C LEU A 191 -5.74 -10.02 4.26
N TRP A 192 -6.93 -10.47 3.89
CA TRP A 192 -7.75 -11.31 4.76
C TRP A 192 -7.24 -12.75 4.77
N THR A 193 -6.77 -13.19 5.93
CA THR A 193 -6.24 -14.54 6.18
C THR A 193 -6.14 -14.79 7.69
N ASN A 194 -5.77 -16.01 8.10
CA ASN A 194 -5.65 -16.36 9.51
C ASN A 194 -4.36 -15.78 10.13
N LEU A 195 -4.47 -14.58 10.72
CA LEU A 195 -3.40 -13.81 11.35
C LEU A 195 -3.62 -13.75 12.87
N ASP A 196 -2.54 -13.88 13.62
CA ASP A 196 -2.57 -13.89 15.08
C ASP A 196 -1.61 -12.83 15.65
N ASN A 197 -2.16 -11.68 16.03
CA ASN A 197 -1.39 -10.61 16.65
C ASN A 197 -1.02 -10.89 18.12
N SER A 198 -1.59 -11.92 18.75
CA SER A 198 -1.23 -12.30 20.12
C SER A 198 0.12 -13.02 20.19
N VAL A 199 0.56 -13.58 19.07
CA VAL A 199 1.88 -14.22 18.91
C VAL A 199 2.94 -13.20 18.57
N ARG A 200 2.69 -12.34 17.55
CA ARG A 200 3.67 -11.37 17.08
C ARG A 200 3.02 -10.25 16.28
N GLY A 201 3.68 -9.09 16.29
CA GLY A 201 3.27 -7.91 15.56
C GLY A 201 2.13 -7.18 16.25
N PHE A 202 1.57 -6.19 15.56
CA PHE A 202 0.44 -5.45 16.07
C PHE A 202 -0.43 -4.92 14.93
N VAL A 203 -1.68 -4.65 15.29
CA VAL A 203 -2.67 -4.01 14.42
C VAL A 203 -2.97 -2.65 15.02
N SER A 204 -2.83 -1.60 14.22
CA SER A 204 -2.92 -0.21 14.67
C SER A 204 -3.77 0.61 13.72
N TYR A 205 -4.41 1.65 14.23
CA TYR A 205 -5.19 2.55 13.39
C TYR A 205 -5.26 3.97 13.95
N GLN A 206 -5.42 4.93 13.04
CA GLN A 206 -5.60 6.35 13.36
C GLN A 206 -6.45 7.08 12.32
N GLN A 207 -7.11 8.15 12.75
CA GLN A 207 -7.79 9.09 11.86
C GLN A 207 -7.09 10.44 11.85
N TYR A 208 -7.11 11.09 10.70
CA TYR A 208 -6.53 12.40 10.48
C TYR A 208 -7.59 13.31 9.85
N THR A 209 -7.69 14.54 10.34
CA THR A 209 -8.52 15.62 9.79
C THR A 209 -7.71 16.87 9.44
N SER A 210 -6.40 16.84 9.71
CA SER A 210 -5.43 17.89 9.40
C SER A 210 -4.01 17.31 9.30
N GLY A 211 -3.06 18.13 8.86
CA GLY A 211 -1.64 17.78 8.83
C GLY A 211 -1.21 16.99 7.59
N ASN A 212 0.04 16.52 7.61
CA ASN A 212 0.74 16.02 6.42
C ASN A 212 0.14 14.77 5.80
N VAL A 213 -0.57 13.94 6.58
CA VAL A 213 -1.25 12.77 6.06
C VAL A 213 -2.33 13.18 5.05
N LEU A 214 -3.11 14.24 5.31
CA LEU A 214 -4.10 14.77 4.37
C LEU A 214 -3.44 15.38 3.13
N THR A 215 -2.34 16.11 3.33
CA THR A 215 -1.61 16.72 2.22
C THR A 215 -1.03 15.65 1.29
N ARG A 216 -0.41 14.61 1.84
CA ARG A 216 0.15 13.49 1.08
C ARG A 216 -0.94 12.67 0.38
N THR A 217 -2.04 12.33 1.05
CA THR A 217 -3.14 11.59 0.40
C THR A 217 -3.80 12.42 -0.71
N THR A 218 -3.98 13.73 -0.50
CA THR A 218 -4.48 14.65 -1.53
C THR A 218 -3.63 14.57 -2.80
N GLN A 219 -2.31 14.57 -2.65
CA GLN A 219 -1.40 14.49 -3.79
C GLN A 219 -1.36 13.12 -4.44
N ASP A 220 -1.32 12.06 -3.64
CA ASP A 220 -1.35 10.70 -4.14
C ASP A 220 -2.62 10.50 -4.98
N ILE A 221 -3.79 10.91 -4.48
CA ILE A 221 -5.06 10.84 -5.22
C ILE A 221 -5.05 11.72 -6.46
N ASN A 222 -4.61 12.97 -6.40
CA ASN A 222 -4.54 13.83 -7.59
C ASN A 222 -3.52 13.33 -8.62
N THR A 223 -2.49 12.59 -8.20
CA THR A 223 -1.54 11.94 -9.10
C THR A 223 -2.20 10.77 -9.83
N TYR A 224 -2.95 9.93 -9.09
CA TYR A 224 -3.58 8.73 -9.65
C TYR A 224 -4.89 9.03 -10.41
N PHE A 225 -5.55 10.15 -10.07
CA PHE A 225 -6.82 10.59 -10.62
C PHE A 225 -6.77 12.08 -11.03
N PRO A 226 -5.97 12.45 -12.06
CA PRO A 226 -5.60 13.84 -12.37
C PRO A 226 -6.73 14.78 -12.80
N ASN A 227 -7.95 14.26 -12.98
CA ASN A 227 -9.11 15.04 -13.42
C ASN A 227 -10.13 15.34 -12.30
N LEU A 228 -9.83 14.96 -11.05
CA LEU A 228 -10.78 15.11 -9.94
C LEU A 228 -10.65 16.44 -9.18
N ASN A 229 -9.49 17.11 -9.23
CA ASN A 229 -9.17 18.26 -8.38
C ASN A 229 -9.58 18.01 -6.92
N PHE A 230 -9.08 16.90 -6.38
CA PHE A 230 -9.46 16.39 -5.07
C PHE A 230 -8.71 17.11 -3.95
N SER A 231 -9.37 17.24 -2.79
CA SER A 231 -8.74 17.63 -1.53
C SER A 231 -9.29 16.74 -0.42
N ALA A 232 -8.39 16.04 0.28
CA ALA A 232 -8.75 15.19 1.41
C ALA A 232 -9.16 16.07 2.60
N SER A 233 -10.30 15.77 3.20
CA SER A 233 -10.74 16.35 4.47
C SER A 233 -10.65 15.34 5.62
N TRP A 234 -10.51 14.06 5.31
CA TRP A 234 -10.42 12.99 6.28
C TRP A 234 -9.64 11.79 5.73
N VAL A 235 -8.80 11.20 6.57
CA VAL A 235 -8.03 10.00 6.27
C VAL A 235 -8.08 9.05 7.46
N PHE A 236 -8.35 7.77 7.21
CA PHE A 236 -8.21 6.69 8.17
C PHE A 236 -7.10 5.77 7.72
N VAL A 237 -6.15 5.47 8.60
CA VAL A 237 -5.04 4.56 8.33
C VAL A 237 -5.17 3.38 9.27
N ALA A 238 -5.25 2.15 8.75
CA ALA A 238 -5.13 0.92 9.52
C ALA A 238 -3.94 0.10 9.01
N THR A 239 -3.09 -0.33 9.92
CA THR A 239 -1.84 -1.02 9.61
C THR A 239 -1.74 -2.32 10.40
N TRP A 240 -1.48 -3.41 9.69
CA TRP A 240 -1.05 -4.69 10.24
C TRP A 240 0.45 -4.72 10.05
N ASN A 241 1.21 -4.62 11.14
CA ASN A 241 2.66 -4.56 11.09
C ASN A 241 3.25 -5.82 11.72
N LYS A 242 3.97 -6.60 10.90
CA LYS A 242 4.64 -7.84 11.31
C LYS A 242 3.72 -8.83 12.02
N VAL A 243 2.45 -8.88 11.63
CA VAL A 243 1.47 -9.78 12.27
C VAL A 243 1.75 -11.21 11.81
N ALA A 244 1.96 -12.12 12.76
CA ALA A 244 2.22 -13.52 12.44
C ALA A 244 0.98 -14.22 11.88
N TYR A 245 1.18 -15.28 11.11
CA TYR A 245 0.10 -16.22 10.79
C TYR A 245 -0.18 -17.14 11.98
N PHE A 246 -1.44 -17.53 12.16
CA PHE A 246 -1.83 -18.50 13.20
C PHE A 246 -1.00 -19.79 13.10
N ASN A 247 -0.47 -20.25 14.24
CA ASN A 247 0.45 -21.40 14.36
C ASN A 247 1.76 -21.32 13.53
N LEU A 248 2.12 -20.15 12.99
CA LEU A 248 3.30 -19.95 12.15
C LEU A 248 4.05 -18.67 12.55
N ALA A 249 4.55 -18.63 13.79
CA ALA A 249 5.16 -17.44 14.40
C ALA A 249 6.36 -16.82 13.64
N ASN A 250 7.01 -17.58 12.76
CA ASN A 250 8.15 -17.14 11.95
C ASN A 250 7.74 -16.54 10.60
N LEU A 251 6.46 -16.59 10.25
CA LEU A 251 5.92 -16.05 9.01
C LEU A 251 4.98 -14.90 9.37
N GLU A 252 5.24 -13.73 8.81
CA GLU A 252 4.51 -12.50 9.14
C GLU A 252 4.08 -11.74 7.88
N ALA A 253 3.09 -10.85 8.07
CA ALA A 253 2.59 -9.97 7.03
C ALA A 253 2.54 -8.51 7.52
N SER A 254 2.99 -7.60 6.65
CA SER A 254 2.95 -6.16 6.84
C SER A 254 2.21 -5.48 5.69
N PHE A 255 1.10 -4.82 6.00
CA PHE A 255 0.28 -4.11 5.02
C PHE A 255 -0.57 -3.02 5.68
N GLN A 256 -1.10 -2.11 4.86
CA GLN A 256 -1.87 -0.97 5.32
C GLN A 256 -3.08 -0.74 4.41
N VAL A 257 -4.23 -0.43 5.01
CA VAL A 257 -5.42 0.06 4.33
C VAL A 257 -5.63 1.52 4.72
N VAL A 258 -5.75 2.40 3.72
CA VAL A 258 -5.96 3.84 3.91
C VAL A 258 -7.29 4.23 3.27
N LEU A 259 -8.24 4.69 4.08
CA LEU A 259 -9.52 5.20 3.61
C LEU A 259 -9.44 6.72 3.58
N ILE A 260 -9.86 7.32 2.47
CA ILE A 260 -9.70 8.76 2.24
C ILE A 260 -11.05 9.30 1.83
N SER A 261 -11.51 10.40 2.44
CA SER A 261 -12.70 11.12 1.99
C SER A 261 -12.47 12.63 1.90
N GLY A 262 -13.23 13.25 1.00
CA GLY A 262 -13.18 14.70 0.77
C GLY A 262 -13.90 15.08 -0.52
N SER A 263 -14.53 16.26 -0.54
CA SER A 263 -15.23 16.77 -1.73
C SER A 263 -16.25 15.77 -2.34
N ASN A 264 -16.97 15.01 -1.49
CA ASN A 264 -17.88 13.91 -1.85
C ASN A 264 -17.23 12.70 -2.55
N TYR A 265 -15.91 12.62 -2.61
CA TYR A 265 -15.19 11.44 -3.07
C TYR A 265 -14.76 10.57 -1.90
N SER A 266 -14.56 9.28 -2.19
CA SER A 266 -14.03 8.32 -1.23
C SER A 266 -13.12 7.35 -1.96
N PHE A 267 -11.99 7.05 -1.34
CA PHE A 267 -10.96 6.19 -1.91
C PHE A 267 -10.46 5.17 -0.89
N ILE A 268 -9.96 4.06 -1.42
CA ILE A 268 -9.19 3.07 -0.69
C ILE A 268 -7.80 3.04 -1.30
N LEU A 269 -6.75 3.22 -0.50
CA LEU A 269 -5.41 2.78 -0.84
C LEU A 269 -5.08 1.51 -0.05
N MET A 270 -4.40 0.57 -0.69
CA MET A 270 -3.79 -0.58 -0.03
C MET A 270 -2.29 -0.54 -0.30
N ASN A 271 -1.49 -0.56 0.76
CA ASN A 271 -0.03 -0.61 0.68
C ASN A 271 0.47 -1.94 1.21
N TYR A 272 1.37 -2.59 0.48
CA TYR A 272 1.93 -3.89 0.82
C TYR A 272 3.43 -3.78 1.08
N GLY A 273 3.82 -4.16 2.31
CA GLY A 273 5.21 -4.35 2.71
C GLY A 273 5.62 -5.80 2.47
N ASP A 274 6.40 -6.36 3.39
CA ASP A 274 6.72 -7.78 3.35
C ASP A 274 5.55 -8.66 3.79
N ILE A 275 5.30 -9.68 2.99
CA ILE A 275 4.25 -10.66 3.20
C ILE A 275 4.87 -12.02 2.95
N ALA A 276 5.07 -12.79 4.01
CA ALA A 276 5.55 -14.15 3.90
C ALA A 276 4.49 -15.03 3.20
N VAL A 277 4.96 -15.97 2.39
CA VAL A 277 4.09 -16.97 1.75
C VAL A 277 3.44 -17.85 2.81
N THR A 278 2.22 -18.31 2.56
CA THR A 278 1.47 -19.14 3.50
C THR A 278 0.65 -20.21 2.79
N GLY A 279 0.34 -21.29 3.50
CA GLY A 279 -0.66 -22.28 3.08
C GLY A 279 -2.10 -21.86 3.40
N ASN A 280 -2.29 -20.81 4.19
CA ASN A 280 -3.62 -20.34 4.58
C ASN A 280 -4.38 -19.78 3.36
N PRO A 281 -5.72 -19.93 3.31
CA PRO A 281 -6.55 -19.18 2.38
C PRO A 281 -6.34 -17.68 2.60
N VAL A 282 -6.24 -16.93 1.51
CA VAL A 282 -5.90 -15.50 1.50
C VAL A 282 -6.80 -14.79 0.50
N GLN A 283 -7.09 -13.52 0.76
CA GLN A 283 -7.86 -12.68 -0.15
C GLN A 283 -7.52 -11.20 0.07
N ALA A 284 -7.27 -10.44 -1.01
CA ALA A 284 -7.18 -8.98 -0.93
C ALA A 284 -8.09 -8.29 -1.95
N GLY A 285 -8.59 -7.11 -1.59
CA GLY A 285 -9.55 -6.33 -2.36
C GLY A 285 -10.77 -5.94 -1.53
N TYR A 286 -11.95 -5.89 -2.14
CA TYR A 286 -13.16 -5.50 -1.44
C TYR A 286 -14.39 -6.17 -2.05
N GLY A 287 -15.47 -6.24 -1.27
CA GLY A 287 -16.76 -6.72 -1.73
C GLY A 287 -17.89 -6.02 -1.01
N THR A 288 -18.96 -5.73 -1.74
CA THR A 288 -20.21 -5.24 -1.16
C THR A 288 -21.20 -6.38 -0.94
N ILE A 289 -22.23 -6.10 -0.13
CA ILE A 289 -23.40 -6.94 0.05
C ILE A 289 -23.99 -7.34 -1.30
N ASN A 290 -24.39 -8.61 -1.44
CA ASN A 290 -24.89 -9.18 -2.69
C ASN A 290 -23.92 -9.04 -3.88
N SER A 291 -22.64 -8.74 -3.63
CA SER A 291 -21.60 -8.52 -4.64
C SER A 291 -21.95 -7.46 -5.69
N THR A 292 -22.74 -6.43 -5.33
CA THR A 292 -23.10 -5.35 -6.28
C THR A 292 -21.88 -4.61 -6.83
N SER A 293 -20.78 -4.60 -6.09
CA SER A 293 -19.46 -4.16 -6.53
C SER A 293 -18.40 -4.94 -5.75
N TYR A 294 -17.38 -5.46 -6.44
CA TYR A 294 -16.28 -6.18 -5.82
C TYR A 294 -15.02 -6.08 -6.66
N PHE A 295 -13.87 -6.30 -6.03
CA PHE A 295 -12.59 -6.41 -6.71
C PHE A 295 -11.70 -7.41 -5.98
N VAL A 296 -10.99 -8.24 -6.75
CA VAL A 296 -9.96 -9.16 -6.24
C VAL A 296 -8.63 -8.69 -6.77
N ILE A 297 -7.68 -8.39 -5.88
CA ILE A 297 -6.33 -8.05 -6.32
C ILE A 297 -5.71 -9.29 -6.98
N PRO A 298 -5.19 -9.19 -8.21
CA PRO A 298 -4.60 -10.32 -8.93
C PRO A 298 -3.47 -10.98 -8.12
N GLY A 299 -3.52 -12.30 -8.00
CA GLY A 299 -2.55 -13.08 -7.23
C GLY A 299 -2.74 -13.01 -5.70
N SER A 300 -3.80 -12.36 -5.21
CA SER A 300 -4.09 -12.26 -3.77
C SER A 300 -4.98 -13.37 -3.21
N ASN A 301 -5.42 -14.31 -4.05
CA ASN A 301 -6.30 -15.43 -3.68
C ASN A 301 -5.56 -16.77 -3.50
N SER A 302 -4.23 -16.72 -3.44
CA SER A 302 -3.37 -17.89 -3.23
C SER A 302 -2.14 -17.49 -2.41
N GLY A 303 -1.95 -18.13 -1.25
CA GLY A 303 -0.87 -17.80 -0.32
C GLY A 303 0.54 -18.04 -0.87
N THR A 304 0.66 -18.73 -2.01
CA THR A 304 1.92 -18.91 -2.73
C THR A 304 2.38 -17.65 -3.47
N PHE A 305 1.45 -16.80 -3.90
CA PHE A 305 1.74 -15.64 -4.77
C PHE A 305 1.63 -14.28 -4.07
N ILE A 306 1.10 -14.23 -2.84
CA ILE A 306 0.87 -12.97 -2.10
C ILE A 306 2.14 -12.16 -1.82
N SER A 307 3.31 -12.78 -1.80
CA SER A 307 4.58 -12.06 -1.67
C SER A 307 4.85 -11.12 -2.85
N ASN A 308 4.19 -11.33 -4.00
CA ASN A 308 4.25 -10.42 -5.15
C ASN A 308 3.40 -9.16 -4.98
N LEU A 309 2.51 -9.08 -3.98
CA LEU A 309 1.68 -7.90 -3.73
C LEU A 309 2.53 -6.64 -3.50
N ARG A 310 3.71 -6.78 -2.88
CA ARG A 310 4.69 -5.69 -2.70
C ARG A 310 5.24 -5.11 -4.00
N ASN A 311 5.08 -5.82 -5.12
CA ASN A 311 5.51 -5.41 -6.45
C ASN A 311 4.35 -5.11 -7.40
N SER A 312 3.14 -5.56 -7.07
CA SER A 312 1.94 -5.35 -7.91
C SER A 312 1.32 -3.97 -7.64
N SER A 313 0.56 -3.47 -8.62
CA SER A 313 -0.04 -2.13 -8.54
C SER A 313 -1.02 -1.88 -9.69
N ASN A 314 -2.04 -1.05 -9.45
CA ASN A 314 -2.88 -0.45 -10.51
C ASN A 314 -2.60 1.04 -10.77
N VAL A 315 -1.74 1.67 -9.97
CA VAL A 315 -1.36 3.10 -10.10
C VAL A 315 0.11 3.31 -10.48
N ASN A 316 0.74 2.28 -11.03
CA ASN A 316 2.18 2.25 -11.34
C ASN A 316 3.11 2.58 -10.16
N VAL A 317 2.70 2.23 -8.94
CA VAL A 317 3.50 2.39 -7.72
C VAL A 317 3.62 1.03 -7.04
N PRO A 318 4.80 0.36 -7.09
CA PRO A 318 4.98 -0.98 -6.55
C PRO A 318 4.46 -1.12 -5.12
N GLY A 319 3.62 -2.13 -4.87
CA GLY A 319 3.06 -2.38 -3.56
C GLY A 319 1.82 -1.54 -3.25
N ARG A 320 1.36 -0.67 -4.15
CA ARG A 320 0.22 0.21 -3.91
C ARG A 320 -0.92 -0.03 -4.90
N TRP A 321 -2.10 -0.16 -4.33
CA TRP A 321 -3.37 -0.22 -5.06
C TRP A 321 -4.25 0.95 -4.64
N ALA A 322 -4.93 1.59 -5.58
CA ALA A 322 -5.85 2.70 -5.32
C ALA A 322 -7.20 2.47 -6.00
N PHE A 323 -8.30 2.69 -5.26
CA PHE A 323 -9.65 2.50 -5.75
C PHE A 323 -10.50 3.71 -5.39
N ARG A 324 -11.29 4.20 -6.34
CA ARG A 324 -12.36 5.17 -6.08
C ARG A 324 -13.65 4.40 -5.76
N VAL A 325 -14.30 4.74 -4.65
CA VAL A 325 -15.38 3.93 -4.07
C VAL A 325 -16.61 4.75 -3.64
N ASP A 326 -16.69 6.05 -3.94
CA ASP A 326 -17.83 6.89 -3.53
C ASP A 326 -19.17 6.52 -4.17
N SER A 327 -19.17 6.24 -5.48
CA SER A 327 -20.38 6.02 -6.26
C SER A 327 -20.61 4.55 -6.57
N GLU A 328 -21.87 4.12 -6.61
CA GLU A 328 -22.24 2.86 -7.26
C GLU A 328 -21.70 2.84 -8.70
N SER A 329 -21.10 1.73 -9.10
CA SER A 329 -20.88 1.52 -10.52
C SER A 329 -22.24 1.59 -11.21
N GLN A 330 -22.40 2.52 -12.16
CA GLN A 330 -23.52 2.45 -13.10
C GLN A 330 -23.33 1.14 -13.86
N SER A 331 -23.95 0.07 -13.38
CA SER A 331 -23.87 -1.29 -13.90
C SER A 331 -24.48 -1.46 -15.30
N ASN A 332 -24.65 -0.37 -16.06
CA ASN A 332 -25.35 -0.32 -17.34
C ASN A 332 -24.63 0.49 -18.43
N LYS A 333 -23.34 0.76 -18.29
CA LYS A 333 -22.52 1.15 -19.45
C LYS A 333 -21.39 0.15 -19.56
N ASP A 334 -21.32 -0.54 -20.70
CA ASP A 334 -20.09 -1.17 -21.14
C ASP A 334 -18.97 -0.14 -20.96
N ASN A 335 -18.12 -0.34 -19.95
CA ASN A 335 -16.96 0.52 -19.73
C ASN A 335 -15.96 0.20 -20.85
N VAL A 336 -16.20 0.78 -22.02
CA VAL A 336 -15.33 0.65 -23.19
C VAL A 336 -14.12 1.53 -22.94
N VAL A 337 -13.04 0.90 -22.49
CA VAL A 337 -11.73 1.54 -22.40
C VAL A 337 -11.04 1.41 -23.76
N GLU A 338 -10.77 2.55 -24.38
CA GLU A 338 -10.00 2.60 -25.61
C GLU A 338 -8.52 2.80 -25.31
N PHE A 339 -7.69 1.94 -25.88
CA PHE A 339 -6.23 2.06 -25.78
C PHE A 339 -5.60 1.77 -27.14
N ARG A 340 -4.46 2.42 -27.39
CA ARG A 340 -3.69 2.25 -28.62
C ARG A 340 -2.45 1.43 -28.31
N VAL A 341 -2.27 0.32 -29.01
CA VAL A 341 -1.08 -0.53 -28.90
C VAL A 341 -0.28 -0.43 -30.19
N ARG A 342 1.05 -0.29 -30.07
CA ARG A 342 1.97 -0.44 -31.19
C ARG A 342 2.65 -1.80 -31.06
N LEU A 343 2.54 -2.62 -32.09
CA LEU A 343 3.04 -3.99 -32.11
C LEU A 343 3.95 -4.20 -33.32
N SER A 344 4.96 -5.03 -33.13
CA SER A 344 5.77 -5.58 -34.22
C SER A 344 5.36 -7.03 -34.45
N SER A 345 5.03 -7.38 -35.70
CA SER A 345 4.56 -8.72 -36.07
C SER A 345 5.21 -9.15 -37.38
N PHE A 346 5.58 -10.43 -37.47
CA PHE A 346 6.03 -11.06 -38.72
C PHE A 346 4.85 -11.34 -39.67
N SER A 347 3.65 -11.56 -39.13
CA SER A 347 2.43 -11.80 -39.90
C SER A 347 1.71 -10.50 -40.24
N ASP A 348 1.08 -10.44 -41.42
CA ASP A 348 0.25 -9.30 -41.81
C ASP A 348 -1.06 -9.29 -41.01
N LEU A 349 -1.13 -8.38 -40.04
CA LEU A 349 -2.29 -8.23 -39.17
C LEU A 349 -3.50 -7.63 -39.87
N THR A 350 -3.44 -7.26 -41.16
CA THR A 350 -4.65 -6.86 -41.90
C THR A 350 -5.51 -8.06 -42.31
N GLN A 351 -4.97 -9.28 -42.23
CA GLN A 351 -5.71 -10.52 -42.47
C GLN A 351 -6.46 -10.95 -41.19
N SER A 352 -7.76 -11.27 -41.32
CA SER A 352 -8.67 -11.50 -40.18
C SER A 352 -8.20 -12.58 -39.21
N GLY A 353 -7.66 -13.71 -39.71
CA GLY A 353 -7.16 -14.79 -38.85
C GLY A 353 -5.99 -14.38 -37.95
N ASN A 354 -5.14 -13.46 -38.42
CA ASN A 354 -4.00 -12.98 -37.63
C ASN A 354 -4.42 -11.98 -36.54
N ILE A 355 -5.51 -11.22 -36.77
CA ILE A 355 -6.06 -10.27 -35.79
C ILE A 355 -6.59 -11.01 -34.56
N GLU A 356 -7.33 -12.09 -34.76
CA GLU A 356 -7.93 -12.86 -33.65
C GLU A 356 -6.88 -13.44 -32.73
N ILE A 357 -5.78 -13.98 -33.29
CA ILE A 357 -4.64 -14.50 -32.54
C ILE A 357 -4.00 -13.40 -31.69
N ILE A 358 -3.75 -12.21 -32.28
CA ILE A 358 -3.16 -11.08 -31.54
C ILE A 358 -4.10 -10.56 -30.45
N LEU A 359 -5.41 -10.45 -30.71
CA LEU A 359 -6.37 -10.03 -29.69
C LEU A 359 -6.42 -11.03 -28.52
N GLN A 360 -6.30 -12.33 -28.79
CA GLN A 360 -6.18 -13.34 -27.72
C GLN A 360 -4.89 -13.17 -26.92
N GLN A 361 -3.75 -12.93 -27.57
CA GLN A 361 -2.47 -12.70 -26.88
C GLN A 361 -2.51 -11.43 -26.02
N ILE A 362 -3.05 -10.32 -26.55
CA ILE A 362 -3.25 -9.09 -25.77
C ILE A 362 -4.18 -9.39 -24.58
N LYS A 363 -5.27 -10.12 -24.78
CA LYS A 363 -6.18 -10.48 -23.70
C LYS A 363 -5.48 -11.32 -22.62
N GLN A 364 -4.64 -12.28 -23.00
CA GLN A 364 -3.85 -13.07 -22.05
C GLN A 364 -2.86 -12.20 -21.27
N GLU A 365 -2.21 -11.24 -21.92
CA GLU A 365 -1.28 -10.34 -21.24
C GLU A 365 -2.03 -9.38 -20.31
N LEU A 366 -3.17 -8.85 -20.73
CA LEU A 366 -4.06 -8.06 -19.87
C LEU A 366 -4.56 -8.86 -18.66
N PHE A 367 -4.85 -10.16 -18.84
CA PHE A 367 -5.22 -11.06 -17.74
C PHE A 367 -4.07 -11.25 -16.76
N LYS A 368 -2.83 -11.44 -17.26
CA LYS A 368 -1.61 -11.49 -16.42
C LYS A 368 -1.42 -10.21 -15.61
N TYR A 369 -1.84 -9.07 -16.13
CA TYR A 369 -1.84 -7.78 -15.43
C TYR A 369 -3.16 -7.46 -14.70
N GLY A 370 -4.03 -8.45 -14.52
CA GLY A 370 -5.12 -8.38 -13.55
C GLY A 370 -6.51 -8.07 -14.07
N LEU A 371 -6.71 -7.99 -15.38
CA LEU A 371 -8.05 -7.85 -15.93
C LEU A 371 -8.81 -9.18 -15.91
N PRO A 372 -10.14 -9.17 -15.62
CA PRO A 372 -10.92 -10.39 -15.54
C PRO A 372 -11.09 -11.04 -16.92
N ASN A 373 -11.22 -12.38 -16.98
CA ASN A 373 -11.38 -13.09 -18.25
C ASN A 373 -12.70 -12.75 -19.01
N SER A 374 -13.63 -12.09 -18.34
CA SER A 374 -14.87 -11.57 -18.95
C SER A 374 -14.65 -10.38 -19.88
N ILE A 375 -13.45 -9.76 -19.92
CA ILE A 375 -13.18 -8.65 -20.84
C ILE A 375 -13.35 -9.08 -22.31
N LYS A 376 -13.98 -8.20 -23.09
CA LYS A 376 -14.10 -8.32 -24.55
C LYS A 376 -13.19 -7.28 -25.20
N LEU A 377 -12.24 -7.74 -26.01
CA LEU A 377 -11.44 -6.86 -26.85
C LEU A 377 -12.07 -6.77 -28.23
N LYS A 378 -12.22 -5.55 -28.74
CA LYS A 378 -12.69 -5.29 -30.09
C LYS A 378 -11.72 -4.36 -30.79
N LEU A 379 -11.18 -4.78 -31.92
CA LEU A 379 -10.34 -3.92 -32.75
C LEU A 379 -11.20 -2.77 -33.32
N ARG A 380 -10.83 -1.53 -33.01
CA ARG A 380 -11.50 -0.33 -33.55
C ARG A 380 -10.87 0.14 -34.87
N LYS A 381 -9.53 0.18 -34.91
CA LYS A 381 -8.76 0.62 -36.08
C LYS A 381 -7.41 -0.09 -36.11
N LEU A 382 -7.00 -0.55 -37.28
CA LEU A 382 -5.65 -1.04 -37.55
C LEU A 382 -5.00 -0.13 -38.57
N GLN A 383 -3.76 0.26 -38.30
CA GLN A 383 -2.93 1.02 -39.23
C GLN A 383 -1.60 0.29 -39.40
N LYS A 384 -1.37 -0.25 -40.60
CA LYS A 384 -0.08 -0.83 -40.96
C LYS A 384 0.91 0.32 -41.18
N ILE A 385 1.91 0.41 -40.31
CA ILE A 385 3.04 1.32 -40.48
C ILE A 385 4.10 0.49 -41.19
N LYS A 386 4.46 0.84 -42.44
CA LYS A 386 5.61 0.23 -43.10
C LYS A 386 6.86 0.57 -42.27
N PRO A 387 7.81 -0.37 -42.09
CA PRO A 387 9.09 -0.04 -41.50
C PRO A 387 9.73 1.17 -42.19
#